data_AF-A0A4Q3SSB1-F1
#
_entry.id   AF-A0A4Q3SSB1-F1
#
_cell.length_a   1.000
_cell.length_b   1.000
_cell.length_c   1.000
_cell.angle_alpha   90.00
_cell.angle_beta   90.00
_cell.angle_gamma   90.00
#
_symmetry.space_group_name_H-M   'P 1'
#
loop_
_entity.id
_entity.type
_entity.pdbx_description
1 polymer ?
#
loop_
_entity_poly.entity_id
_entity_poly.type
_entity_poly.pdbx_seq_one_letter_code
_entity_poly.pdbx_strand_id
1 'polypeptide(L)' 'MFNTRIKIKDLLTQEATGQEVTVMGWVRTFRNNQFIALNDGSTNSNLQVVAG' A
#
# COMPACT_ATOMS: atom_id res chain seq x y z
N MET A 1 -18.72 1.36 -9.22
CA MET A 1 -17.75 2.47 -9.11
C MET A 1 -16.39 1.87 -9.43
N PHE A 2 -15.77 2.21 -10.56
CA PHE A 2 -14.45 1.68 -10.90
C PHE A 2 -13.42 2.29 -9.93
N ASN A 3 -12.55 1.45 -9.34
CA ASN A 3 -11.51 1.80 -8.34
C ASN A 3 -11.97 2.16 -6.92
N THR A 4 -12.69 1.25 -6.25
CA THR A 4 -12.77 1.29 -4.78
C THR A 4 -11.42 0.88 -4.18
N ARG A 5 -10.60 1.87 -3.82
CA ARG A 5 -9.34 1.69 -3.08
C ARG A 5 -9.28 2.62 -1.88
N ILE A 6 -8.53 2.24 -0.86
CA ILE A 6 -8.05 3.18 0.15
C ILE A 6 -6.75 3.85 -0.35
N LYS A 7 -6.56 5.13 -0.02
CA LYS A 7 -5.29 5.81 -0.28
C LYS A 7 -4.23 5.37 0.73
N ILE A 8 -2.99 5.29 0.30
CA ILE A 8 -1.89 4.89 1.20
C ILE A 8 -1.73 5.90 2.34
N LYS A 9 -1.88 7.20 2.07
CA LYS A 9 -1.88 8.23 3.12
C LYS A 9 -2.91 7.93 4.21
N ASP A 10 -4.14 7.59 3.82
CA ASP A 10 -5.25 7.38 4.77
C ASP A 10 -5.05 6.06 5.52
N LEU A 11 -4.60 5.01 4.83
CA LEU A 11 -4.31 3.71 5.44
C LEU A 11 -3.21 3.80 6.50
N LEU A 12 -2.13 4.55 6.23
CA LEU A 12 -1.02 4.72 7.18
C LEU A 12 -1.40 5.51 8.44
N THR A 13 -2.56 6.16 8.47
CA THR A 13 -3.07 6.90 9.63
C THR A 13 -4.13 6.14 10.43
N GLN A 14 -4.52 4.94 9.99
CA GLN A 14 -5.58 4.14 10.60
C GLN A 14 -5.03 2.93 11.34
N GLU A 15 -5.75 2.49 12.38
CA GLU A 15 -5.56 1.17 12.98
C GLU A 15 -6.28 0.11 12.13
N ALA A 16 -5.68 -0.27 11.00
CA ALA A 16 -6.26 -1.21 10.04
C ALA A 16 -5.89 -2.70 10.31
N THR A 17 -5.39 -3.01 11.51
CA THR A 17 -4.93 -4.36 11.85
C THR A 17 -6.07 -5.38 11.73
N GLY A 18 -5.83 -6.45 10.98
CA GLY A 18 -6.82 -7.52 10.76
C GLY A 18 -7.90 -7.20 9.73
N GLN A 19 -7.81 -6.07 9.03
CA GLN A 19 -8.76 -5.70 7.98
C GLN A 19 -8.25 -6.07 6.59
N GLU A 20 -9.15 -6.56 5.75
CA GLU A 20 -8.89 -6.71 4.31
C GLU A 20 -9.13 -5.37 3.62
N VAL A 21 -8.11 -4.87 2.90
CA VAL A 21 -8.17 -3.57 2.22
C VAL A 21 -7.65 -3.68 0.80
N THR A 22 -8.29 -2.95 -0.11
CA THR A 22 -7.80 -2.78 -1.49
C THR A 22 -6.99 -1.50 -1.60
N VAL A 23 -5.71 -1.61 -1.94
CA VAL A 23 -4.83 -0.49 -2.26
C VAL A 23 -4.40 -0.54 -3.73
N MET A 24 -4.07 0.61 -4.31
CA MET A 24 -3.51 0.68 -5.65
C MET A 24 -2.39 1.74 -5.66
N GLY A 25 -1.32 1.47 -6.40
CA GLY A 25 -0.18 2.37 -6.54
C GLY A 25 0.85 1.80 -7.51
N TRP A 26 2.00 2.48 -7.60
CA TRP A 26 3.14 2.05 -8.40
C TRP A 26 4.22 1.46 -7.50
N VAL A 27 4.83 0.36 -7.95
CA VAL A 27 5.96 -0.26 -7.27
C VAL A 27 7.16 0.68 -7.38
N ARG A 28 7.72 1.06 -6.22
CA ARG A 28 8.95 1.85 -6.12
C ARG A 28 10.19 0.97 -6.08
N THR A 29 10.12 -0.12 -5.32
CA THR A 29 11.19 -1.14 -5.24
C THR A 29 10.59 -2.51 -4.97
N PHE A 30 11.21 -3.57 -5.49
CA PHE A 30 10.94 -4.95 -5.10
C PHE A 30 12.26 -5.60 -4.66
N ARG A 31 12.31 -6.13 -3.44
CA ARG A 31 13.55 -6.63 -2.80
C ARG A 31 13.35 -8.02 -2.21
N ASN A 32 14.39 -8.85 -2.30
CA ASN A 32 14.43 -10.22 -1.77
C ASN A 32 13.25 -11.11 -2.21
N ASN A 33 12.69 -10.85 -3.40
CA ASN A 33 11.48 -11.50 -3.91
C ASN A 33 10.27 -11.51 -2.94
N GLN A 34 10.26 -10.61 -1.95
CA GLN A 34 9.28 -10.64 -0.85
C GLN A 34 8.77 -9.25 -0.48
N PHE A 35 9.62 -8.23 -0.53
CA PHE A 35 9.29 -6.89 -0.02
C PHE A 35 9.03 -5.92 -1.15
N ILE A 36 7.78 -5.49 -1.29
CA ILE A 36 7.34 -4.51 -2.28
C ILE A 36 7.14 -3.17 -1.56
N ALA A 37 7.84 -2.12 -1.99
CA ALA A 37 7.52 -0.76 -1.59
C ALA A 37 6.55 -0.17 -2.62
N LEU A 38 5.31 0.12 -2.20
CA LEU A 38 4.24 0.65 -3.03
C LEU A 38 3.96 2.12 -2.68
N ASN A 39 3.73 2.96 -3.67
CA ASN A 39 3.35 4.37 -3.46
C ASN A 39 2.27 4.79 -4.46
N ASP A 40 1.31 5.60 -4.01
CA ASP A 40 0.17 6.04 -4.81
C ASP A 40 0.14 7.57 -5.03
N GLY A 41 1.22 8.27 -4.68
CA GLY A 41 1.35 9.72 -4.75
C GLY A 41 0.60 10.50 -3.67
N SER A 42 -0.18 9.84 -2.80
CA SER A 42 -0.95 10.53 -1.75
C SER A 42 -0.10 10.97 -0.55
N THR A 43 1.08 10.37 -0.37
CA THR A 43 2.04 10.66 0.70
C THR A 43 3.47 10.39 0.23
N ASN A 44 4.45 11.01 0.89
CA ASN A 44 5.88 10.75 0.68
C ASN A 44 6.32 9.37 1.18
N SER A 45 5.55 8.76 2.08
CA SER A 45 5.86 7.45 2.64
C SER A 45 5.46 6.32 1.68
N ASN A 46 6.19 5.21 1.70
CA ASN A 46 5.83 4.00 0.97
C ASN A 46 5.08 3.03 1.88
N LEU A 47 4.09 2.32 1.34
CA LEU A 47 3.51 1.14 1.96
C LEU A 47 4.42 -0.06 1.69
N GLN A 48 4.84 -0.77 2.73
CA GLN A 48 5.57 -2.02 2.58
C GLN A 48 4.59 -3.19 2.53
N VAL A 49 4.55 -3.90 1.41
CA VAL A 49 3.80 -5.14 1.23
C VAL A 49 4.79 -6.31 1.33
N VAL A 50 4.43 -7.30 2.14
CA VAL A 50 5.15 -8.57 2.26
C VAL A 50 4.38 -9.60 1.44
N ALA A 51 4.96 -10.02 0.32
CA ALA A 51 4.43 -11.09 -0.53
C ALA A 51 5.03 -12.42 -0.05
N GLY A 52 4.20 -13.27 0.54
CA GLY A 52 4.55 -14.65 0.90
C GLY A 52 4.24 -15.63 -0.22
#